data_AF-A0AA89C490-F1
#
_entry.id   AF-A0AA89C490-F1
#
_cell.length_a   1.000
_cell.length_b   1.000
_cell.length_c   1.000
_cell.angle_alpha   90.00
_cell.angle_beta   90.00
_cell.angle_gamma   90.00
#
_symmetry.space_group_name_H-M   'P 1'
#
loop_
_entity.id
_entity.type
_entity.pdbx_description
1 polymer ?
#
loop_
_entity_poly.entity_id
_entity_poly.type
_entity_poly.pdbx_seq_one_letter_code
_entity_poly.pdbx_strand_id
1 'polypeptide(L)'
;MLRLFDPTLDQQSAPPEESLNLIPIYRNPKIQGGILPGGYYYLHVSKPGLDVPLSTQMEQPDYGKEYMTGSVGGDPEYFRIHINQYNTVETVTCLSVKPFPANNFACLYGLHERSLNNMVSRYEEKLIKDFYSYFMETWSLSLYHDRFSDFRDEVRELLITSPTEGKDSVEDKVRQVVDEDVPMNESQKKQLMEIYASSGSKRAVETRLLSFLSYNYYHLPMYAKPGMV
;
A
#
# COMPACT_ATOMS: atom_id res chain seq x y z
N MET A 1 13.43 36.05 0.39
CA MET A 1 13.29 34.99 1.41
C MET A 1 13.55 35.46 2.84
N LEU A 2 14.51 36.36 3.13
CA LEU A 2 14.81 36.80 4.52
C LEU A 2 13.68 37.56 5.25
N ARG A 3 12.70 38.12 4.55
CA ARG A 3 11.55 38.82 5.15
C ARG A 3 10.44 37.89 5.67
N LEU A 4 10.46 36.61 5.31
CA LEU A 4 9.46 35.61 5.77
C LEU A 4 9.75 35.09 7.18
N PHE A 5 10.96 35.30 7.68
CA PHE A 5 11.41 34.83 8.99
C PHE A 5 11.65 35.97 9.98
N ASP A 6 11.13 37.18 9.68
CA ASP A 6 11.22 38.32 10.58
C ASP A 6 10.00 38.34 11.52
N PRO A 7 10.18 38.02 12.81
CA PRO A 7 9.08 37.93 13.78
C PRO A 7 8.46 39.29 14.14
N THR A 8 8.97 40.39 13.56
CA THR A 8 8.43 41.74 13.76
C THR A 8 7.45 42.18 12.68
N LEU A 9 7.25 41.37 11.63
CA LEU A 9 6.29 41.62 10.56
C LEU A 9 5.01 40.81 10.79
N ASP A 10 3.84 41.42 10.58
CA ASP A 10 2.55 40.72 10.62
C ASP A 10 2.58 39.49 9.69
N GLN A 11 2.11 38.34 10.19
CA GLN A 11 2.00 37.09 9.43
C GLN A 11 1.27 37.36 8.12
N GLN A 12 2.01 37.41 7.01
CA GLN A 12 1.42 37.47 5.69
C GLN A 12 0.59 36.19 5.49
N SER A 13 -0.64 36.35 5.02
CA SER A 13 -1.51 35.24 4.59
C SER A 13 -0.73 34.31 3.67
N ALA A 14 -0.90 33.00 3.87
CA ALA A 14 -0.20 31.97 3.12
C ALA A 14 -0.17 32.29 1.61
N PRO A 15 0.96 32.05 0.92
CA PRO A 15 1.06 32.32 -0.50
C PRO A 15 -0.04 31.55 -1.27
N PRO A 16 -0.57 32.12 -2.36
CA PRO A 16 -1.54 31.42 -3.20
C PRO A 16 -0.96 30.10 -3.69
N GLU A 17 -1.80 29.05 -3.79
CA GLU A 17 -1.36 27.72 -4.26
C GLU A 17 -0.60 27.85 -5.59
N GLU A 18 0.70 27.50 -5.58
CA GLU A 18 1.51 27.54 -6.78
C GLU A 18 0.95 26.53 -7.79
N SER A 19 0.59 27.01 -8.97
CA SER A 19 -0.06 26.21 -10.04
C SER A 19 0.79 25.07 -10.59
N LEU A 20 2.07 24.99 -10.21
CA LEU A 20 3.02 23.98 -10.64
C LEU A 20 3.67 23.37 -9.41
N ASN A 21 3.32 22.12 -9.08
CA ASN A 21 4.07 21.32 -8.13
C ASN A 21 5.48 21.06 -8.68
N LEU A 22 6.42 21.98 -8.40
CA LEU A 22 7.83 21.90 -8.82
C LEU A 22 8.61 20.80 -8.08
N ILE A 23 8.01 20.22 -7.03
CA ILE A 23 8.57 19.11 -6.27
C ILE A 23 8.18 17.81 -6.98
N PRO A 24 9.16 16.99 -7.43
CA PRO A 24 8.87 15.69 -8.01
C PRO A 24 8.16 14.80 -6.99
N ILE A 25 6.95 14.35 -7.32
CA ILE A 25 6.21 13.39 -6.52
C ILE A 25 6.59 11.99 -7.00
N TYR A 26 7.44 11.31 -6.24
CA TYR A 26 7.81 9.93 -6.52
C TYR A 26 6.67 8.98 -6.12
N ARG A 27 6.06 8.31 -7.10
CA ARG A 27 5.00 7.32 -6.88
C ARG A 27 5.53 5.88 -6.78
N ASN A 28 6.69 5.61 -7.38
CA ASN A 28 7.27 4.28 -7.48
C ASN A 28 8.35 4.05 -6.42
N PRO A 29 8.53 2.80 -5.97
CA PRO A 29 9.57 2.45 -5.01
C PRO A 29 10.98 2.54 -5.60
N LYS A 30 11.96 2.66 -4.71
CA LYS A 30 13.36 2.33 -5.01
C LYS A 30 13.49 0.81 -4.93
N ILE A 31 13.96 0.19 -6.01
CA ILE A 31 14.18 -1.27 -6.07
C ILE A 31 15.67 -1.55 -6.24
N GLN A 32 16.22 -2.34 -5.34
CA GLN A 32 17.59 -2.84 -5.37
C GLN A 32 17.53 -4.36 -5.35
N GLY A 33 18.22 -5.02 -6.27
CA GLY A 33 18.21 -6.48 -6.31
C GLY A 33 19.33 -7.04 -7.16
N GLY A 34 19.59 -8.33 -7.01
CA GLY A 34 20.64 -9.01 -7.75
C GLY A 34 21.07 -10.31 -7.09
N ILE A 35 22.11 -10.92 -7.65
CA ILE A 35 22.76 -12.11 -7.10
C ILE A 35 24.01 -11.65 -6.37
N LEU A 36 24.02 -11.84 -5.05
CA LEU A 36 25.17 -11.54 -4.20
C LEU A 36 26.20 -12.67 -4.28
N PRO A 37 27.48 -12.38 -3.93
CA PRO A 37 28.48 -13.42 -3.76
C PRO A 37 27.98 -14.57 -2.86
N GLY A 38 28.30 -15.81 -3.23
CA GLY A 38 27.75 -16.99 -2.57
C GLY A 38 26.43 -17.50 -3.16
N GLY A 39 25.92 -16.87 -4.22
CA GLY A 39 24.73 -17.34 -4.95
C GLY A 39 23.41 -16.95 -4.29
N TYR A 40 23.41 -15.94 -3.41
CA TYR A 40 22.21 -15.45 -2.76
C TYR A 40 21.45 -14.47 -3.67
N TYR A 41 20.19 -14.76 -3.93
CA TYR A 41 19.24 -13.84 -4.52
C TYR A 41 18.79 -12.82 -3.48
N TYR A 42 18.92 -11.54 -3.82
CA TYR A 42 18.59 -10.41 -2.96
C TYR A 42 17.58 -9.49 -3.64
N LEU A 43 16.61 -9.03 -2.86
CA LEU A 43 15.67 -7.99 -3.23
C LEU A 43 15.47 -7.07 -2.03
N HIS A 44 15.50 -5.77 -2.29
CA HIS A 44 15.14 -4.73 -1.35
C HIS A 44 14.33 -3.66 -2.08
N VAL A 45 13.09 -3.50 -1.64
CA VAL A 45 12.14 -2.53 -2.18
C VAL A 45 11.82 -1.58 -1.05
N SER A 46 12.04 -0.29 -1.24
CA SER A 46 11.86 0.72 -0.21
C SER A 46 11.27 2.01 -0.76
N LYS A 47 10.74 2.83 0.15
CA LYS A 47 10.25 4.17 -0.18
C LYS A 47 11.36 5.02 -0.81
N PRO A 48 11.07 5.76 -1.90
CA PRO A 48 12.03 6.71 -2.45
C PRO A 48 12.32 7.79 -1.40
N GLY A 49 13.59 7.95 -1.05
CA GLY A 49 14.01 8.87 0.00
C GLY A 49 15.52 8.88 0.18
N LEU A 50 15.97 9.72 1.12
CA LEU A 50 17.35 9.74 1.57
C LEU A 50 17.70 8.40 2.23
N ASP A 51 18.94 7.95 2.02
CA ASP A 51 19.43 6.72 2.64
C ASP A 51 19.69 6.99 4.13
N VAL A 52 18.73 6.63 4.96
CA VAL A 52 18.78 6.79 6.42
C VAL A 52 19.03 5.41 7.03
N PRO A 53 19.97 5.27 7.99
CA PRO A 53 20.21 4.00 8.67
C PRO A 53 18.94 3.41 9.27
N LEU A 54 18.76 2.10 9.14
CA LEU A 54 17.56 1.40 9.62
C LEU A 54 17.29 1.67 11.10
N SER A 55 18.32 1.70 11.94
CA SER A 55 18.18 2.02 13.37
C SER A 55 17.51 3.37 13.62
N THR A 56 17.89 4.38 12.83
CA THR A 56 17.31 5.72 12.91
C THR A 56 15.88 5.74 12.38
N GLN A 57 15.57 4.95 11.36
CA GLN A 57 14.19 4.82 10.87
C GLN A 57 13.29 4.18 11.94
N MET A 58 13.77 3.13 12.60
CA MET A 58 13.03 2.41 13.65
C MET A 58 12.75 3.26 14.91
N GLU A 59 13.57 4.29 15.15
CA GLU A 59 13.38 5.24 16.26
C GLU A 59 12.25 6.25 15.97
N GLN A 60 11.81 6.38 14.71
CA GLN A 60 10.76 7.33 14.36
C GLN A 60 9.39 6.85 14.88
N PRO A 61 8.56 7.76 15.42
CA PRO A 61 7.26 7.40 15.97
C PRO A 61 6.28 6.86 14.92
N ASP A 62 6.45 7.25 13.66
CA ASP A 62 5.63 6.88 12.50
C ASP A 62 6.13 5.64 11.74
N TYR A 63 7.20 5.00 12.24
CA TYR A 63 7.84 3.87 11.57
C TYR A 63 6.89 2.70 11.32
N GLY A 64 6.04 2.35 12.28
CA GLY A 64 5.15 1.18 12.18
C GLY A 64 5.80 -0.12 12.69
N LYS A 65 5.58 -1.25 11.99
CA LYS A 65 5.94 -2.60 12.45
C LYS A 65 6.60 -3.45 11.38
N GLU A 66 7.45 -4.36 11.82
CA GLU A 66 8.11 -5.34 10.95
C GLU A 66 7.62 -6.75 11.21
N TYR A 67 7.48 -7.50 10.13
CA TYR A 67 7.07 -8.89 10.11
C TYR A 67 8.15 -9.67 9.36
N MET A 68 8.68 -10.71 10.01
CA MET A 68 9.80 -11.48 9.47
C MET A 68 9.52 -12.97 9.52
N THR A 69 9.84 -13.69 8.45
CA THR A 69 9.88 -15.15 8.45
C THR A 69 11.28 -15.62 8.08
N GLY A 70 11.70 -16.71 8.72
CA GLY A 70 12.95 -17.36 8.39
C GLY A 70 14.21 -16.64 8.89
N SER A 71 15.35 -17.17 8.49
CA SER A 71 16.67 -16.62 8.82
C SER A 71 17.64 -16.82 7.66
N VAL A 72 18.79 -16.15 7.71
CA VAL A 72 19.81 -16.28 6.66
C VAL A 72 20.32 -17.72 6.63
N GLY A 73 20.06 -18.44 5.54
CA GLY A 73 20.40 -19.86 5.39
C GLY A 73 19.55 -20.82 6.22
N GLY A 74 18.43 -20.35 6.79
CA GLY A 74 17.44 -21.19 7.47
C GLY A 74 16.40 -21.79 6.52
N ASP A 75 15.49 -22.59 7.10
CA ASP A 75 14.27 -23.07 6.43
C ASP A 75 13.06 -22.71 7.29
N PRO A 76 12.30 -21.64 6.97
CA PRO A 76 12.37 -20.83 5.75
C PRO A 76 13.54 -19.83 5.73
N GLU A 77 13.84 -19.32 4.53
CA GLU A 77 14.86 -18.29 4.31
C GLU A 77 14.35 -16.89 4.68
N TYR A 78 15.27 -15.93 4.75
CA TYR A 78 14.96 -14.59 5.25
C TYR A 78 14.00 -13.83 4.33
N PHE A 79 12.86 -13.44 4.89
CA PHE A 79 11.89 -12.53 4.28
C PHE A 79 11.42 -11.54 5.35
N ARG A 80 11.53 -10.24 5.06
CA ARG A 80 11.05 -9.15 5.91
C ARG A 80 10.08 -8.25 5.14
N ILE A 81 8.95 -7.97 5.77
CA ILE A 81 8.00 -6.94 5.33
C ILE A 81 7.87 -5.91 6.44
N HIS A 82 7.94 -4.65 6.05
CA HIS A 82 7.73 -3.50 6.92
C HIS A 82 6.43 -2.82 6.53
N ILE A 83 5.56 -2.65 7.53
CA ILE A 83 4.27 -1.99 7.42
C ILE A 83 4.33 -0.70 8.21
N ASN A 84 3.98 0.41 7.56
CA ASN A 84 3.97 1.73 8.18
C ASN A 84 2.76 1.94 9.11
N GLN A 85 2.69 3.11 9.75
CA GLN A 85 1.58 3.46 10.64
C GLN A 85 0.18 3.44 9.99
N TYR A 86 0.10 3.51 8.65
CA TYR A 86 -1.14 3.46 7.88
C TYR A 86 -1.46 2.05 7.35
N ASN A 87 -0.82 1.01 7.92
CA ASN A 87 -1.00 -0.38 7.52
C ASN A 87 -0.67 -0.66 6.04
N THR A 88 0.21 0.14 5.45
CA THR A 88 0.67 -0.02 4.06
C THR A 88 2.10 -0.55 4.04
N VAL A 89 2.40 -1.44 3.09
CA VAL A 89 3.76 -1.96 2.90
C VAL A 89 4.68 -0.85 2.41
N GLU A 90 5.72 -0.57 3.18
CA GLU A 90 6.71 0.46 2.88
C GLU A 90 8.06 -0.13 2.49
N THR A 91 8.45 -1.26 3.09
CA THR A 91 9.69 -1.96 2.73
C THR A 91 9.49 -3.47 2.60
N VAL A 92 10.07 -4.06 1.56
CA VAL A 92 10.16 -5.52 1.37
C VAL A 92 11.63 -5.88 1.21
N THR A 93 12.13 -6.81 2.02
CA THR A 93 13.51 -7.31 1.93
C THR A 93 13.52 -8.83 1.90
N CYS A 94 14.13 -9.40 0.87
CA CYS A 94 14.22 -10.84 0.66
C CYS A 94 15.69 -11.22 0.47
N LEU A 95 16.09 -12.32 1.11
CA LEU A 95 17.40 -12.93 0.91
C LEU A 95 17.25 -14.46 0.92
N SER A 96 17.63 -15.09 -0.18
CA SER A 96 17.39 -16.53 -0.41
C SER A 96 18.49 -17.12 -1.29
N VAL A 97 18.89 -18.36 -1.06
CA VAL A 97 19.76 -19.13 -1.96
C VAL A 97 18.98 -19.61 -3.19
N LYS A 98 17.68 -19.81 -3.03
CA LYS A 98 16.78 -20.22 -4.12
C LYS A 98 16.34 -19.00 -4.94
N PRO A 99 16.16 -19.14 -6.26
CA PRO A 99 15.57 -18.07 -7.05
C PRO A 99 14.11 -17.84 -6.64
N PHE A 100 13.70 -16.58 -6.55
CA PHE A 100 12.32 -16.17 -6.28
C PHE A 100 11.88 -15.07 -7.28
N PRO A 101 10.56 -14.90 -7.51
CA PRO A 101 10.05 -13.93 -8.46
C PRO A 101 10.12 -12.50 -7.89
N ALA A 102 11.30 -11.88 -7.99
CA ALA A 102 11.56 -10.57 -7.40
C ALA A 102 10.60 -9.47 -7.89
N ASN A 103 10.22 -9.49 -9.17
CA ASN A 103 9.27 -8.53 -9.73
C ASN A 103 7.88 -8.63 -9.09
N ASN A 104 7.43 -9.85 -8.78
CA ASN A 104 6.13 -10.06 -8.12
C ASN A 104 6.16 -9.47 -6.71
N PHE A 105 7.22 -9.74 -5.95
CA PHE A 105 7.35 -9.20 -4.59
C PHE A 105 7.50 -7.67 -4.58
N ALA A 106 8.03 -7.06 -5.64
CA ALA A 106 8.05 -5.61 -5.79
C ALA A 106 6.65 -5.00 -5.91
N CYS A 107 5.67 -5.72 -6.48
CA CYS A 107 4.28 -5.28 -6.54
C CYS A 107 3.58 -5.21 -5.17
N LEU A 108 4.17 -5.81 -4.13
CA LEU A 108 3.63 -5.72 -2.76
C LEU A 108 3.77 -4.31 -2.17
N TYR A 109 4.74 -3.54 -2.65
CA TYR A 109 4.99 -2.18 -2.20
C TYR A 109 3.76 -1.28 -2.40
N GLY A 110 3.42 -0.51 -1.36
CA GLY A 110 2.29 0.41 -1.42
C GLY A 110 0.92 -0.26 -1.36
N LEU A 111 0.84 -1.57 -1.10
CA LEU A 111 -0.42 -2.27 -0.81
C LEU A 111 -0.74 -2.21 0.68
N HIS A 112 -2.03 -2.09 0.99
CA HIS A 112 -2.52 -2.17 2.37
C HIS A 112 -2.55 -3.64 2.83
N GLU A 113 -2.27 -3.92 4.11
CA GLU A 113 -2.17 -5.28 4.65
C GLU A 113 -3.43 -6.14 4.42
N ARG A 114 -4.62 -5.52 4.46
CA ARG A 114 -5.89 -6.17 4.11
C ARG A 114 -5.95 -6.69 2.67
N SER A 115 -5.35 -5.96 1.72
CA SER A 115 -5.23 -6.43 0.32
C SER A 115 -4.30 -7.64 0.22
N LEU A 116 -3.36 -7.78 1.16
CA LEU A 116 -2.52 -8.95 1.34
C LEU A 116 -3.20 -10.02 2.20
N ASN A 117 -4.52 -10.19 2.03
CA ASN A 117 -5.31 -11.22 2.72
C ASN A 117 -5.23 -11.15 4.26
N ASN A 118 -5.34 -9.93 4.81
CA ASN A 118 -5.24 -9.62 6.25
C ASN A 118 -3.93 -10.15 6.86
N MET A 119 -2.81 -9.85 6.20
CA MET A 119 -1.50 -10.43 6.51
C MET A 119 -1.11 -10.26 7.98
N VAL A 120 -1.37 -9.08 8.56
CA VAL A 120 -0.98 -8.78 9.94
C VAL A 120 -1.66 -9.73 10.93
N SER A 121 -2.98 -9.85 10.87
CA SER A 121 -3.74 -10.76 11.75
C SER A 121 -3.31 -12.21 11.56
N ARG A 122 -3.14 -12.67 10.32
CA ARG A 122 -2.70 -14.05 10.04
C ARG A 122 -1.28 -14.34 10.54
N TYR A 123 -0.38 -13.35 10.47
CA TYR A 123 0.97 -13.48 11.00
C TYR A 123 0.96 -13.55 12.53
N GLU A 124 0.23 -12.65 13.18
CA GLU A 124 0.11 -12.61 14.65
C GLU A 124 -0.53 -13.91 15.20
N GLU A 125 -1.48 -14.49 14.45
CA GLU A 125 -2.09 -15.79 14.71
C GLU A 125 -1.20 -16.99 14.34
N LYS A 126 0.03 -16.75 13.87
CA LYS A 126 1.01 -17.78 13.44
C LYS A 126 0.53 -18.68 12.30
N LEU A 127 -0.42 -18.20 11.50
CA LEU A 127 -0.90 -18.88 10.29
C LEU A 127 0.12 -18.75 9.15
N ILE A 128 0.90 -17.65 9.14
CA ILE A 128 1.97 -17.43 8.18
C ILE A 128 3.30 -17.90 8.78
N LYS A 129 3.78 -19.05 8.28
CA LYS A 129 5.08 -19.61 8.69
C LYS A 129 6.23 -19.18 7.80
N ASP A 130 5.95 -18.99 6.52
CA ASP A 130 6.91 -18.64 5.49
C ASP A 130 6.26 -17.66 4.50
N PHE A 131 6.81 -16.45 4.40
CA PHE A 131 6.32 -15.46 3.47
C PHE A 131 6.57 -15.83 2.00
N TYR A 132 7.64 -16.56 1.67
CA TYR A 132 7.86 -17.00 0.29
C TYR A 132 6.71 -17.87 -0.20
N SER A 133 6.37 -18.91 0.59
CA SER A 133 5.24 -19.78 0.30
C SER A 133 3.91 -19.02 0.27
N TYR A 134 3.67 -18.15 1.26
CA TYR A 134 2.43 -17.38 1.40
C TYR A 134 2.15 -16.47 0.19
N PHE A 135 3.17 -15.73 -0.26
CA PHE A 135 3.07 -14.82 -1.41
C PHE A 135 3.20 -15.51 -2.76
N MET A 136 3.43 -16.83 -2.78
CA MET A 136 3.34 -17.67 -3.99
C MET A 136 1.99 -18.38 -4.11
N GLU A 137 1.10 -18.24 -3.14
CA GLU A 137 -0.26 -18.80 -3.21
C GLU A 137 -1.09 -18.15 -4.32
N THR A 138 -2.08 -18.87 -4.84
CA THR A 138 -2.85 -18.47 -6.03
C THR A 138 -3.66 -17.18 -5.86
N TRP A 139 -4.07 -16.84 -4.64
CA TRP A 139 -4.78 -15.59 -4.34
C TRP A 139 -3.91 -14.33 -4.53
N SER A 140 -2.57 -14.47 -4.54
CA SER A 140 -1.67 -13.33 -4.70
C SER A 140 -1.50 -12.92 -6.17
N LEU A 141 -1.84 -13.82 -7.11
CA LEU A 141 -1.57 -13.63 -8.54
C LEU A 141 -2.30 -12.43 -9.16
N SER A 142 -3.43 -12.00 -8.59
CA SER A 142 -4.10 -10.77 -9.04
C SER A 142 -3.28 -9.52 -8.70
N LEU A 143 -2.55 -9.52 -7.58
CA LEU A 143 -1.72 -8.41 -7.12
C LEU A 143 -0.49 -8.19 -8.01
N TYR A 144 -0.02 -9.27 -8.65
CA TYR A 144 1.15 -9.26 -9.53
C TYR A 144 0.79 -8.98 -10.99
N HIS A 145 -0.49 -8.86 -11.30
CA HIS A 145 -0.94 -8.56 -12.64
C HIS A 145 -0.57 -7.11 -13.00
N ASP A 146 -0.02 -6.89 -14.20
CA ASP A 146 0.39 -5.57 -14.70
C ASP A 146 -0.72 -4.51 -14.59
N ARG A 147 -1.94 -4.87 -15.00
CA ARG A 147 -3.17 -4.06 -14.94
C ARG A 147 -3.75 -3.87 -13.54
N PHE A 148 -3.20 -4.50 -12.50
CA PHE A 148 -3.70 -4.32 -11.14
C PHE A 148 -3.48 -2.88 -10.64
N SER A 149 -2.38 -2.25 -11.07
CA SER A 149 -2.11 -0.83 -10.80
C SER A 149 -3.19 0.08 -11.39
N ASP A 150 -3.53 -0.10 -12.67
CA ASP A 150 -4.60 0.63 -13.34
C ASP A 150 -5.95 0.42 -12.63
N PHE A 151 -6.27 -0.81 -12.24
CA PHE A 151 -7.49 -1.11 -11.47
C PHE A 151 -7.55 -0.35 -10.14
N ARG A 152 -6.42 -0.23 -9.42
CA ARG A 152 -6.36 0.54 -8.17
C ARG A 152 -6.60 2.03 -8.41
N ASP A 153 -6.04 2.57 -9.49
CA ASP A 153 -6.23 3.96 -9.87
C ASP A 153 -7.70 4.24 -10.26
N GLU A 154 -8.35 3.34 -11.01
CA GLU A 154 -9.78 3.41 -11.31
C GLU A 154 -10.64 3.36 -10.03
N VAL A 155 -10.34 2.46 -9.10
CA VAL A 155 -11.05 2.37 -7.82
C VAL A 155 -10.86 3.64 -7.01
N ARG A 156 -9.66 4.22 -7.02
CA ARG A 156 -9.39 5.49 -6.35
C ARG A 156 -10.23 6.60 -6.98
N GLU A 157 -10.22 6.74 -8.30
CA GLU A 157 -10.99 7.76 -9.03
C GLU A 157 -12.49 7.68 -8.72
N LEU A 158 -13.06 6.47 -8.58
CA LEU A 158 -14.45 6.28 -8.17
C LEU A 158 -14.79 6.80 -6.77
N LEU A 159 -13.80 6.85 -5.87
CA LEU A 159 -13.98 7.37 -4.50
C LEU A 159 -13.78 8.89 -4.42
N ILE A 160 -12.98 9.44 -5.33
CA ILE A 160 -12.77 10.89 -5.50
C ILE A 160 -13.97 11.54 -6.19
N THR A 161 -14.54 10.87 -7.19
CA THR A 161 -15.61 11.46 -8.00
C THR A 161 -16.92 11.48 -7.21
N SER A 162 -17.53 12.66 -7.09
CA SER A 162 -18.85 12.81 -6.48
C SER A 162 -19.91 12.03 -7.28
N PRO A 163 -20.77 11.22 -6.64
CA PRO A 163 -21.79 10.45 -7.34
C PRO A 163 -22.90 11.33 -7.97
N THR A 164 -23.06 12.58 -7.52
CA THR A 164 -24.02 13.56 -8.04
C THR A 164 -23.53 14.99 -7.81
N GLU A 165 -23.84 15.92 -8.71
CA GLU A 165 -23.54 17.36 -8.54
C GLU A 165 -24.05 17.86 -7.17
N GLY A 166 -23.17 18.49 -6.39
CA GLY A 166 -23.49 19.07 -5.09
C GLY A 166 -23.46 18.13 -3.89
N LYS A 167 -23.01 16.87 -4.03
CA LYS A 167 -22.73 15.98 -2.89
C LYS A 167 -21.23 15.72 -2.75
N ASP A 168 -20.73 15.87 -1.53
CA ASP A 168 -19.35 15.51 -1.16
C ASP A 168 -19.03 14.06 -1.53
N SER A 169 -17.84 13.85 -2.08
CA SER A 169 -17.30 12.52 -2.38
C SER A 169 -17.00 11.73 -1.10
N VAL A 170 -16.69 10.45 -1.25
CA VAL A 170 -16.23 9.65 -0.10
C VAL A 170 -14.89 10.19 0.40
N GLU A 171 -14.00 10.62 -0.51
CA GLU A 171 -12.72 11.23 -0.14
C GLU A 171 -12.91 12.54 0.64
N ASP A 172 -13.79 13.44 0.20
CA ASP A 172 -14.03 14.71 0.89
C ASP A 172 -14.49 14.50 2.32
N LYS A 173 -15.37 13.52 2.53
CA LYS A 173 -15.86 13.15 3.86
C LYS A 173 -14.77 12.50 4.71
N VAL A 174 -13.88 11.71 4.11
CA VAL A 174 -12.70 11.18 4.81
C VAL A 174 -11.80 12.34 5.25
N ARG A 175 -11.52 13.30 4.36
CA ARG A 175 -10.69 14.48 4.67
C ARG A 175 -11.30 15.37 5.76
N GLN A 176 -12.63 15.50 5.81
CA GLN A 176 -13.31 16.23 6.90
C GLN A 176 -13.17 15.53 8.27
N VAL A 177 -12.97 14.22 8.28
CA VAL A 177 -12.93 13.39 9.50
C VAL A 177 -11.50 13.14 9.97
N VAL A 178 -10.55 13.09 9.03
CA VAL A 178 -9.11 12.95 9.31
C VAL A 178 -8.54 14.33 9.59
N ASP A 179 -8.43 14.68 10.87
CA ASP A 179 -7.54 15.75 11.31
C ASP A 179 -6.09 15.24 11.21
N GLU A 180 -5.15 16.07 10.75
CA GLU A 180 -3.80 15.63 10.34
C GLU A 180 -3.02 14.92 11.46
N ASP A 181 -3.39 15.17 12.73
CA ASP A 181 -2.70 14.65 13.92
C ASP A 181 -3.54 13.71 14.81
N VAL A 182 -4.81 13.41 14.47
CA VAL A 182 -5.69 12.59 15.32
C VAL A 182 -6.09 11.28 14.64
N PRO A 183 -5.75 10.10 15.21
CA PRO A 183 -6.20 8.84 14.67
C PRO A 183 -7.73 8.75 14.73
N MET A 184 -8.35 8.33 13.63
CA MET A 184 -9.80 8.15 13.56
C MET A 184 -10.33 7.20 14.64
N ASN A 185 -11.34 7.66 15.38
CA ASN A 185 -12.05 6.85 16.35
C ASN A 185 -12.91 5.77 15.67
N GLU A 186 -13.19 4.67 16.38
CA GLU A 186 -14.00 3.56 15.85
C GLU A 186 -15.42 3.99 15.44
N SER A 187 -16.01 4.97 16.12
CA SER A 187 -17.31 5.55 15.74
C SER A 187 -17.24 6.25 14.38
N GLN A 188 -16.19 7.04 14.15
CA GLN A 188 -15.96 7.74 12.88
C GLN A 188 -15.69 6.74 11.75
N LYS A 189 -14.91 5.68 12.00
CA LYS A 189 -14.69 4.59 11.02
C LYS A 189 -16.01 3.92 10.64
N LYS A 190 -16.86 3.63 11.62
CA LYS A 190 -18.17 3.04 11.38
C LYS A 190 -19.06 3.97 10.55
N GLN A 191 -19.07 5.27 10.86
CA GLN A 191 -19.80 6.26 10.06
C GLN A 191 -19.31 6.33 8.61
N LEU A 192 -18.00 6.36 8.38
CA LEU A 192 -17.45 6.35 7.02
C LEU A 192 -17.79 5.05 6.27
N MET A 193 -17.76 3.90 6.94
CA MET A 193 -18.19 2.63 6.35
C MET A 193 -19.68 2.62 5.97
N GLU A 194 -20.54 3.20 6.81
CA GLU A 194 -21.97 3.37 6.51
C GLU A 194 -22.20 4.29 5.32
N ILE A 195 -21.42 5.38 5.21
CA ILE A 195 -21.44 6.29 4.06
C ILE A 195 -20.97 5.58 2.79
N TYR A 196 -19.88 4.81 2.86
CA TYR A 196 -19.38 4.03 1.73
C TYR A 196 -20.40 2.99 1.24
N ALA A 197 -21.10 2.33 2.18
CA ALA A 197 -22.15 1.37 1.85
C ALA A 197 -23.40 2.02 1.23
N SER A 198 -23.80 3.19 1.73
CA SER A 198 -25.04 3.88 1.31
C SER A 198 -24.88 4.75 0.06
N SER A 199 -23.67 5.24 -0.24
CA SER A 199 -23.37 6.12 -1.37
C SER A 199 -23.38 5.43 -2.75
N GLY A 200 -23.52 4.10 -2.78
CA GLY A 200 -23.39 3.31 -4.01
C GLY A 200 -21.94 3.08 -4.47
N SER A 201 -20.96 3.77 -3.87
CA SER A 201 -19.53 3.57 -4.13
C SER A 201 -19.12 2.12 -3.91
N LYS A 202 -19.63 1.46 -2.86
CA LYS A 202 -19.41 0.02 -2.64
C LYS A 202 -19.77 -0.83 -3.85
N ARG A 203 -20.97 -0.62 -4.41
CA ARG A 203 -21.44 -1.37 -5.58
C ARG A 203 -20.61 -1.05 -6.82
N ALA A 204 -20.18 0.20 -6.99
CA ALA A 204 -19.32 0.60 -8.09
C ALA A 204 -17.95 -0.08 -8.04
N VAL A 205 -17.32 -0.13 -6.85
CA VAL A 205 -16.04 -0.82 -6.62
C VAL A 205 -16.20 -2.33 -6.84
N GLU A 206 -17.24 -2.96 -6.31
CA GLU A 206 -17.52 -4.38 -6.54
C GLU A 206 -17.73 -4.70 -8.03
N THR A 207 -18.45 -3.83 -8.75
CA THR A 207 -18.67 -3.99 -10.19
C THR A 207 -17.35 -3.88 -10.96
N ARG A 208 -16.51 -2.88 -10.65
CA ARG A 208 -15.19 -2.75 -11.28
C ARG A 208 -14.29 -3.93 -11.00
N LEU A 209 -14.28 -4.45 -9.77
CA LEU A 209 -13.51 -5.64 -9.41
C LEU A 209 -13.95 -6.86 -10.26
N LEU A 210 -15.26 -7.08 -10.40
CA LEU A 210 -15.79 -8.16 -11.24
C LEU A 210 -15.47 -7.96 -12.72
N SER A 211 -15.49 -6.72 -13.21
CA SER A 211 -15.05 -6.39 -14.57
C SER A 211 -13.56 -6.69 -14.77
N PHE A 212 -12.69 -6.33 -13.81
CA PHE A 212 -11.27 -6.61 -13.85
C PHE A 212 -10.99 -8.11 -13.89
N LEU A 213 -11.64 -8.89 -13.02
CA LEU A 213 -11.46 -10.34 -12.96
C LEU A 213 -11.99 -11.04 -14.22
N SER A 214 -13.16 -10.62 -14.72
CA SER A 214 -13.74 -11.22 -15.93
C SER A 214 -12.90 -10.92 -17.18
N TYR A 215 -12.37 -9.70 -17.31
CA TYR A 215 -11.52 -9.30 -18.43
C TYR A 215 -10.17 -10.05 -18.44
N ASN A 216 -9.58 -10.29 -17.27
CA ASN A 216 -8.29 -10.97 -17.12
C ASN A 216 -8.43 -12.48 -16.81
N TYR A 217 -9.60 -13.08 -17.04
CA TYR A 217 -9.91 -14.46 -16.65
C TYR A 217 -8.91 -15.49 -17.20
N TYR A 218 -8.40 -15.31 -18.42
CA TYR A 218 -7.39 -16.19 -19.00
C TYR A 218 -6.11 -16.27 -18.16
N HIS A 219 -5.73 -15.17 -17.51
CA HIS A 219 -4.56 -15.08 -16.63
C HIS A 219 -4.92 -15.35 -15.16
N LEU A 220 -6.18 -15.12 -14.79
CA LEU A 220 -6.69 -15.24 -13.42
C LEU A 220 -7.82 -16.29 -13.27
N PRO A 221 -7.66 -17.54 -13.75
CA PRO A 221 -8.73 -18.55 -13.74
C PRO A 221 -9.08 -19.10 -12.34
N MET A 222 -8.21 -18.86 -11.35
CA MET A 222 -8.38 -19.26 -9.96
C MET A 222 -9.46 -18.45 -9.22
N TYR A 223 -9.89 -17.30 -9.77
CA TYR A 223 -10.97 -16.50 -9.20
C TYR A 223 -12.33 -16.92 -9.74
N ALA A 224 -13.29 -17.13 -8.85
CA ALA A 224 -14.65 -17.46 -9.22
C ALA A 224 -15.38 -16.24 -9.81
N LYS A 225 -16.14 -16.45 -10.88
CA LYS A 225 -17.05 -15.45 -11.45
C LYS A 225 -18.50 -15.68 -10.99
N PRO A 226 -19.35 -14.65 -10.95
CA PRO A 226 -20.79 -14.83 -10.82
C PRO A 226 -21.32 -15.77 -11.91
N GLY A 227 -21.93 -16.90 -11.51
CA GLY A 227 -22.43 -17.94 -12.42
C GLY A 227 -21.49 -19.13 -12.65
N MET A 228 -20.41 -19.28 -11.88
CA MET A 228 -19.53 -20.47 -11.88
C MET A 228 -19.90 -21.57 -10.87
N VAL A 229 -21.01 -21.41 -10.13
CA VAL A 229 -21.58 -22.43 -9.22
C VAL A 229 -23.08 -22.46 -9.38
#